data_AF-A0A3Q1ESK6-F1
#
_entry.id   AF-A0A3Q1ESK6-F1
#
_cell.length_a   1.000
_cell.length_b   1.000
_cell.length_c   1.000
_cell.angle_alpha   90.00
_cell.angle_beta   90.00
_cell.angle_gamma   90.00
#
_symmetry.space_group_name_H-M   'P 1'
#
loop_
_entity.id
_entity.type
_entity.pdbx_description
1 polymer ?
#
loop_
_entity_poly.entity_id
_entity_poly.type
_entity_poly.pdbx_seq_one_letter_code
_entity_poly.pdbx_strand_id
1 'polypeptide(L)'
;MKIHKKIHTGEKPYSCKICGKSYTQCGSLLRHMRTHTGEKPYLCSTCGEKFTDASTLNSHIRTHTNEKPHSCETCGKSFSFSSHLKLHIRTHTGEKPYLCNTCGKRFTGLSALKKHVAVHTGEKPYSCETCGKSFTQKSNLTVHMRTHTGEKPYSCNTCGKRFSLASVLKSHMRKHTGEKPFLCNICGAKFAELSALKKHTAVHTGVKPYSCETCYKSFSRSDNLAVHMRTHMGEKS
;
A
#
# COMPACT_ATOMS: atom_id res chain seq x y z
N MET A 1 -42.40 -14.31 -3.36
CA MET A 1 -42.18 -14.40 -1.89
C MET A 1 -41.36 -15.61 -1.41
N LYS A 2 -41.41 -16.82 -2.00
CA LYS A 2 -40.69 -18.01 -1.49
C LYS A 2 -39.15 -17.90 -1.48
N ILE A 3 -38.56 -17.18 -2.44
CA ILE A 3 -37.08 -17.04 -2.57
C ILE A 3 -36.50 -16.04 -1.54
N HIS A 4 -37.19 -14.93 -1.27
CA HIS A 4 -36.77 -13.93 -0.28
C HIS A 4 -36.78 -14.49 1.15
N LYS A 5 -37.76 -15.36 1.49
CA LYS A 5 -37.83 -16.03 2.80
C LYS A 5 -36.61 -16.92 3.09
N LYS A 6 -36.04 -17.59 2.08
CA LYS A 6 -34.85 -18.45 2.24
C LYS A 6 -33.56 -17.70 2.58
N ILE A 7 -33.51 -16.39 2.32
CA ILE A 7 -32.36 -15.55 2.66
C ILE A 7 -32.31 -15.30 4.17
N HIS A 8 -33.47 -15.17 4.82
CA HIS A 8 -33.57 -14.95 6.26
C HIS A 8 -33.38 -16.23 7.09
N THR A 9 -33.71 -17.40 6.54
CA THR A 9 -33.55 -18.70 7.23
C THR A 9 -32.15 -19.31 7.09
N GLY A 10 -31.29 -18.76 6.23
CA GLY A 10 -29.94 -19.28 5.97
C GLY A 10 -29.89 -20.62 5.21
N GLU A 11 -31.04 -21.15 4.79
CA GLU A 11 -31.13 -22.42 4.05
C GLU A 11 -30.39 -22.34 2.72
N LYS A 12 -29.48 -23.28 2.48
CA LYS A 12 -28.69 -23.41 1.24
C LYS A 12 -28.92 -24.79 0.59
N PRO A 13 -30.06 -25.01 -0.08
CA PRO A 13 -30.44 -26.34 -0.57
C PRO A 13 -29.57 -26.86 -1.72
N TYR A 14 -28.83 -25.97 -2.39
CA TYR A 14 -28.11 -26.30 -3.62
C TYR A 14 -26.62 -26.44 -3.33
N SER A 15 -26.11 -27.67 -3.27
CA SER A 15 -24.71 -27.95 -2.91
C SER A 15 -23.87 -28.41 -4.10
N CYS A 16 -22.68 -27.84 -4.23
CA CYS A 16 -21.67 -28.28 -5.18
C CYS A 16 -21.07 -29.61 -4.74
N LYS A 17 -21.13 -30.62 -5.60
CA LYS A 17 -20.58 -31.96 -5.29
C LYS A 17 -19.04 -32.00 -5.35
N ILE A 18 -18.41 -31.05 -6.03
CA ILE A 18 -16.95 -31.01 -6.20
C ILE A 18 -16.25 -30.40 -4.99
N CYS A 19 -16.77 -29.29 -4.46
CA CYS A 19 -16.12 -28.55 -3.37
C CYS A 19 -16.99 -28.36 -2.12
N GLY A 20 -18.18 -28.97 -2.08
CA GLY A 20 -19.09 -28.93 -0.93
C GLY A 20 -19.79 -27.58 -0.69
N LYS A 21 -19.53 -26.54 -1.51
CA LYS A 21 -20.14 -25.22 -1.30
C LYS A 21 -21.64 -25.23 -1.56
N SER A 22 -22.41 -24.68 -0.63
CA SER A 22 -23.86 -24.60 -0.73
C SER A 22 -24.37 -23.19 -1.05
N TYR A 23 -25.46 -23.12 -1.81
CA TYR A 23 -26.06 -21.91 -2.35
C TYR A 23 -27.57 -21.88 -2.03
N THR A 24 -28.09 -20.67 -1.83
CA THR A 24 -29.52 -20.44 -1.60
C THR A 24 -30.34 -20.56 -2.89
N GLN A 25 -29.69 -20.43 -4.05
CA GLN A 25 -30.32 -20.43 -5.37
C GLN A 25 -29.61 -21.37 -6.34
N CYS A 26 -30.39 -22.12 -7.14
CA CYS A 26 -29.87 -23.02 -8.17
C CYS A 26 -28.98 -22.29 -9.19
N GLY A 27 -29.41 -21.13 -9.69
CA GLY A 27 -28.62 -20.33 -10.63
C GLY A 27 -27.26 -19.89 -10.08
N SER A 28 -27.13 -19.70 -8.76
CA SER A 28 -25.85 -19.41 -8.12
C SER A 28 -24.93 -20.63 -8.08
N LEU A 29 -25.49 -21.83 -7.85
CA LEU A 29 -24.74 -23.09 -7.98
C LEU A 29 -24.29 -23.32 -9.42
N LEU A 30 -25.18 -23.17 -10.41
CA LEU A 30 -24.83 -23.34 -11.84
C LEU A 30 -23.72 -22.39 -12.28
N ARG A 31 -23.81 -21.11 -11.90
CA ARG A 31 -22.73 -20.14 -12.14
C ARG A 31 -21.43 -20.55 -11.43
N HIS A 32 -21.52 -21.06 -10.21
CA HIS A 32 -20.35 -21.57 -9.50
C HIS A 32 -19.72 -22.77 -10.21
N MET A 33 -20.51 -23.68 -10.80
CA MET A 33 -19.95 -24.84 -11.50
C MET A 33 -18.99 -24.44 -12.63
N ARG A 34 -19.19 -23.26 -13.25
CA ARG A 34 -18.26 -22.70 -14.24
C ARG A 34 -16.84 -22.46 -13.72
N THR A 35 -16.66 -22.30 -12.40
CA THR A 35 -15.32 -22.17 -11.81
C THR A 35 -14.56 -23.49 -11.80
N HIS A 36 -15.25 -24.62 -11.87
CA HIS A 36 -14.64 -25.95 -11.98
C HIS A 36 -14.41 -26.35 -13.44
N THR A 37 -15.34 -26.03 -14.32
CA THR A 37 -15.22 -26.34 -15.76
C THR A 37 -14.31 -25.37 -16.52
N GLY A 38 -14.03 -24.19 -15.96
CA GLY A 38 -13.27 -23.13 -16.64
C GLY A 38 -14.08 -22.39 -17.71
N GLU A 39 -15.37 -22.69 -17.86
CA GLU A 39 -16.24 -22.08 -18.85
C GLU A 39 -16.41 -20.58 -18.59
N LYS A 40 -16.07 -19.76 -19.59
CA LYS A 40 -16.15 -18.30 -19.52
C LYS A 40 -16.92 -17.74 -20.72
N PRO A 41 -18.27 -17.78 -20.68
CA PRO A 41 -19.11 -17.44 -21.83
C PRO A 41 -19.10 -15.96 -22.21
N TYR A 42 -18.66 -15.09 -21.30
CA TYR A 42 -18.81 -13.64 -21.45
C TYR A 42 -17.48 -13.03 -21.92
N LEU A 43 -17.44 -12.45 -23.11
CA LEU A 43 -16.25 -11.86 -23.71
C LEU A 43 -16.27 -10.34 -23.59
N CYS A 44 -15.15 -9.75 -23.16
CA CYS A 44 -14.95 -8.31 -23.29
C CYS A 44 -14.54 -7.99 -24.73
N SER A 45 -15.34 -7.16 -25.42
CA SER A 45 -15.04 -6.73 -26.79
C SER A 45 -13.80 -5.83 -26.91
N THR A 46 -13.43 -5.13 -25.83
CA THR A 46 -12.30 -4.19 -25.83
C THR A 46 -10.94 -4.88 -25.72
N CYS A 47 -10.81 -5.90 -24.87
CA CYS A 47 -9.52 -6.56 -24.60
C CYS A 47 -9.52 -8.08 -24.85
N GLY A 48 -10.65 -8.66 -25.25
CA GLY A 48 -10.78 -10.11 -25.49
C GLY A 48 -10.79 -10.97 -24.23
N GLU A 49 -10.77 -10.39 -23.03
CA GLU A 49 -10.78 -11.15 -21.78
C GLU A 49 -12.15 -11.83 -21.55
N LYS A 50 -12.12 -13.07 -21.05
CA LYS A 50 -13.33 -13.89 -20.84
C LYS A 50 -13.69 -14.01 -19.35
N PHE A 51 -14.99 -13.96 -19.06
CA PHE A 51 -15.59 -13.96 -17.72
C PHE A 51 -16.64 -15.06 -17.57
N THR A 52 -16.84 -15.52 -16.33
CA THR A 52 -17.77 -16.60 -15.98
C THR A 52 -19.22 -16.12 -15.87
N ASP A 53 -19.44 -14.81 -15.70
CA ASP A 53 -20.77 -14.20 -15.63
C ASP A 53 -20.81 -12.76 -16.18
N ALA A 54 -22.02 -12.27 -16.49
CA ALA A 54 -22.24 -10.93 -17.02
C ALA A 54 -21.88 -9.82 -16.03
N SER A 55 -22.07 -10.04 -14.73
CA SER A 55 -21.86 -9.01 -13.70
C SER A 55 -20.36 -8.69 -13.52
N THR A 56 -19.51 -9.71 -13.60
CA THR A 56 -18.05 -9.61 -13.57
C THR A 56 -17.54 -8.98 -14.86
N LEU A 57 -18.08 -9.34 -16.02
CA LEU A 57 -17.79 -8.64 -17.28
C LEU A 57 -18.17 -7.15 -17.20
N ASN A 58 -19.38 -6.80 -16.77
CA ASN A 58 -19.81 -5.41 -16.64
C ASN A 58 -18.93 -4.62 -15.66
N SER A 59 -18.54 -5.25 -14.56
CA SER A 59 -17.59 -4.68 -13.60
C SER A 59 -16.21 -4.44 -14.22
N HIS A 60 -15.75 -5.37 -15.06
CA HIS A 60 -14.50 -5.24 -15.80
C HIS A 60 -14.56 -4.13 -16.86
N ILE A 61 -15.67 -4.00 -17.60
CA ILE A 61 -15.84 -2.97 -18.62
C ILE A 61 -15.63 -1.56 -18.05
N ARG A 62 -16.01 -1.32 -16.80
CA ARG A 62 -15.75 -0.06 -16.09
C ARG A 62 -14.27 0.31 -15.98
N THR A 63 -13.36 -0.66 -16.13
CA THR A 63 -11.91 -0.41 -16.15
C THR A 63 -11.45 0.21 -17.48
N HIS A 64 -12.16 -0.04 -18.59
CA HIS A 64 -11.90 0.58 -19.89
C HIS A 64 -12.55 1.95 -20.01
N THR A 65 -13.80 2.07 -19.56
CA THR A 65 -14.58 3.31 -19.69
C THR A 65 -14.24 4.36 -18.62
N ASN A 66 -13.51 3.97 -17.56
CA ASN A 66 -13.29 4.77 -16.36
C ASN A 66 -14.59 5.23 -15.66
N GLU A 67 -15.71 4.54 -15.93
CA GLU A 67 -16.99 4.84 -15.31
C GLU A 67 -16.92 4.62 -13.79
N LYS A 68 -17.35 5.63 -13.05
CA LYS A 68 -17.31 5.67 -11.58
C LYS A 68 -18.68 6.11 -11.04
N PRO A 69 -19.69 5.22 -11.03
CA PRO A 69 -21.06 5.59 -10.69
C PRO A 69 -21.26 6.02 -9.23
N HIS A 70 -20.31 5.70 -8.35
CA HIS A 70 -20.47 5.89 -6.92
C HIS A 70 -19.62 7.07 -6.43
N SER A 71 -20.25 8.23 -6.25
CA SER A 71 -19.57 9.46 -5.82
C SER A 71 -19.67 9.68 -4.31
N CYS A 72 -18.60 10.21 -3.73
CA CYS A 72 -18.56 10.66 -2.35
C CYS A 72 -19.05 12.10 -2.26
N GLU A 73 -20.15 12.32 -1.54
CA GLU A 73 -20.74 13.65 -1.37
C GLU A 73 -19.81 14.62 -0.62
N THR A 74 -18.99 14.11 0.31
CA THR A 74 -18.08 14.94 1.12
C THR A 74 -16.91 15.53 0.32
N CYS A 75 -16.39 14.84 -0.69
CA CYS A 75 -15.17 15.27 -1.39
C CYS A 75 -15.21 15.14 -2.91
N GLY A 76 -16.37 14.77 -3.48
CA GLY A 76 -16.58 14.60 -4.91
C GLY A 76 -15.88 13.40 -5.55
N LYS A 77 -15.09 12.61 -4.79
CA LYS A 77 -14.36 11.46 -5.36
C LYS A 77 -15.31 10.34 -5.75
N SER A 78 -15.17 9.85 -6.99
CA SER A 78 -16.00 8.78 -7.53
C SER A 78 -15.28 7.43 -7.61
N PHE A 79 -16.04 6.35 -7.48
CA PHE A 79 -15.57 4.97 -7.45
C PHE A 79 -16.40 4.08 -8.37
N SER A 80 -15.76 3.09 -9.00
CA SER A 80 -16.43 2.11 -9.87
C SER A 80 -17.23 1.06 -9.09
N PHE A 81 -17.02 0.97 -7.77
CA PHE A 81 -17.70 0.01 -6.88
C PHE A 81 -18.20 0.69 -5.61
N SER A 82 -19.44 0.38 -5.20
CA SER A 82 -20.05 0.89 -3.97
C SER A 82 -19.28 0.48 -2.71
N SER A 83 -18.69 -0.72 -2.69
CA SER A 83 -17.85 -1.19 -1.59
C SER A 83 -16.59 -0.33 -1.41
N HIS A 84 -16.01 0.17 -2.50
CA HIS A 84 -14.86 1.08 -2.46
C HIS A 84 -15.27 2.47 -1.97
N LEU A 85 -16.43 2.98 -2.39
CA LEU A 85 -17.00 4.20 -1.83
C LEU A 85 -17.23 4.06 -0.32
N LYS A 86 -17.84 2.96 0.13
CA LYS A 86 -18.07 2.70 1.57
C LYS A 86 -16.77 2.66 2.36
N LEU A 87 -15.74 2.00 1.84
CA LEU A 87 -14.40 2.01 2.47
C LEU A 87 -13.79 3.41 2.47
N HIS A 88 -13.98 4.19 1.40
CA HIS A 88 -13.50 5.56 1.32
C HIS A 88 -14.20 6.48 2.32
N ILE A 89 -15.52 6.37 2.51
CA ILE A 89 -16.25 7.20 3.48
C ILE A 89 -15.65 7.08 4.90
N ARG A 90 -15.10 5.91 5.25
CA ARG A 90 -14.37 5.71 6.53
C ARG A 90 -13.15 6.61 6.71
N THR A 91 -12.58 7.15 5.63
CA THR A 91 -11.48 8.12 5.73
C THR A 91 -11.96 9.48 6.20
N HIS A 92 -13.24 9.81 5.99
CA HIS A 92 -13.85 11.05 6.49
C HIS A 92 -14.35 10.87 7.92
N THR A 93 -15.00 9.75 8.21
CA THR A 93 -15.56 9.49 9.55
C THR A 93 -14.52 9.03 10.57
N GLY A 94 -13.35 8.58 10.12
CA GLY A 94 -12.32 7.97 10.97
C GLY A 94 -12.66 6.56 11.46
N GLU A 95 -13.77 5.96 11.01
CA GLU A 95 -14.21 4.63 11.41
C GLU A 95 -13.15 3.56 11.06
N LYS A 96 -12.64 2.86 12.09
CA LYS A 96 -11.66 1.78 11.93
C LYS A 96 -12.16 0.50 12.62
N PRO A 97 -13.05 -0.28 11.97
CA PRO A 97 -13.71 -1.41 12.60
C PRO A 97 -12.77 -2.56 12.95
N TYR A 98 -11.64 -2.68 12.24
CA TYR A 98 -10.79 -3.86 12.31
C TYR A 98 -9.64 -3.64 13.29
N LEU A 99 -9.62 -4.39 14.39
CA LEU A 99 -8.59 -4.31 15.43
C LEU A 99 -7.48 -5.34 15.18
N CYS A 100 -6.23 -4.93 15.35
CA CYS A 100 -5.10 -5.83 15.51
C CYS A 100 -4.98 -6.22 16.99
N ASN A 101 -5.22 -7.48 17.31
CA ASN A 101 -5.17 -7.98 18.68
C ASN A 101 -3.74 -8.01 19.27
N THR A 102 -2.71 -7.96 18.41
CA THR A 102 -1.30 -7.97 18.86
C THR A 102 -0.82 -6.61 19.36
N CYS A 103 -1.25 -5.51 18.75
CA CYS A 103 -0.75 -4.16 19.09
C CYS A 103 -1.83 -3.10 19.28
N GLY A 104 -3.11 -3.49 19.28
CA GLY A 104 -4.24 -2.58 19.44
C GLY A 104 -4.51 -1.64 18.26
N LYS A 105 -3.71 -1.67 17.20
CA LYS A 105 -3.89 -0.78 16.03
C LYS A 105 -5.18 -1.10 15.28
N ARG A 106 -5.92 -0.06 14.90
CA ARG A 106 -7.19 -0.19 14.18
C ARG A 106 -7.04 0.18 12.69
N PHE A 107 -7.80 -0.50 11.83
CA PHE A 107 -7.77 -0.37 10.38
C PHE A 107 -9.18 -0.18 9.80
N THR A 108 -9.27 0.53 8.67
CA THR A 108 -10.52 0.79 7.95
C THR A 108 -11.03 -0.41 7.16
N GLY A 109 -10.16 -1.37 6.84
CA GLY A 109 -10.47 -2.55 6.03
C GLY A 109 -9.73 -3.81 6.50
N LEU A 110 -10.37 -4.98 6.33
CA LEU A 110 -9.80 -6.28 6.70
C LEU A 110 -8.51 -6.61 5.94
N SER A 111 -8.41 -6.24 4.67
CA SER A 111 -7.21 -6.46 3.86
C SER A 111 -6.01 -5.67 4.38
N ALA A 112 -6.23 -4.45 4.90
CA ALA A 112 -5.19 -3.65 5.52
C ALA A 112 -4.73 -4.27 6.85
N LEU A 113 -5.67 -4.77 7.67
CA LEU A 113 -5.35 -5.51 8.88
C LEU A 113 -4.52 -6.78 8.56
N LYS A 114 -4.92 -7.59 7.59
CA LYS A 114 -4.17 -8.80 7.20
C LYS A 114 -2.74 -8.48 6.79
N LYS A 115 -2.54 -7.47 5.94
CA LYS A 115 -1.19 -7.01 5.55
C LYS A 115 -0.38 -6.50 6.74
N HIS A 116 -1.04 -5.89 7.72
CA HIS A 116 -0.37 -5.41 8.93
C HIS A 116 0.05 -6.55 9.86
N VAL A 117 -0.80 -7.57 10.03
CA VAL A 117 -0.49 -8.73 10.88
C VAL A 117 0.80 -9.44 10.43
N ALA A 118 1.09 -9.45 9.13
CA ALA A 118 2.36 -9.97 8.59
C ALA A 118 3.62 -9.28 9.17
N VAL A 119 3.49 -8.05 9.70
CA VAL A 119 4.59 -7.35 10.38
C VAL A 119 4.89 -7.99 11.74
N HIS A 120 3.87 -8.52 12.43
CA HIS A 120 4.05 -9.18 13.73
C HIS A 120 4.54 -10.61 13.59
N THR A 121 4.03 -11.35 12.60
CA THR A 121 4.46 -12.73 12.36
C THR A 121 5.83 -12.83 11.70
N GLY A 122 6.33 -11.73 11.12
CA GLY A 122 7.54 -11.73 10.31
C GLY A 122 7.39 -12.47 8.98
N GLU A 123 6.17 -12.88 8.62
CA GLU A 123 5.89 -13.63 7.39
C GLU A 123 6.22 -12.77 6.16
N LYS A 124 7.15 -13.26 5.34
CA LYS A 124 7.61 -12.61 4.12
C LYS A 124 7.49 -13.56 2.93
N PRO A 125 6.27 -13.75 2.37
CA PRO A 125 6.03 -14.75 1.34
C PRO A 125 6.72 -14.48 0.01
N TYR A 126 7.20 -13.25 -0.20
CA TYR A 126 7.70 -12.79 -1.49
C TYR A 126 9.22 -12.63 -1.43
N SER A 127 9.94 -13.62 -1.94
CA SER A 127 11.41 -13.63 -1.94
C SER A 127 11.98 -13.19 -3.28
N CYS A 128 13.09 -12.46 -3.23
CA CYS A 128 13.92 -12.14 -4.38
C CYS A 128 14.87 -13.31 -4.66
N GLU A 129 14.75 -13.93 -5.83
CA GLU A 129 15.62 -15.03 -6.24
C GLU A 129 17.07 -14.58 -6.46
N THR A 130 17.28 -13.31 -6.84
CA THR A 130 18.61 -12.77 -7.13
C THR A 130 19.47 -12.53 -5.87
N CYS A 131 18.87 -12.16 -4.74
CA CYS A 131 19.63 -11.82 -3.52
C CYS A 131 19.07 -12.42 -2.22
N GLY A 132 18.07 -13.30 -2.30
CA GLY A 132 17.44 -13.97 -1.16
C GLY A 132 16.59 -13.05 -0.27
N LYS A 133 16.50 -11.73 -0.53
CA LYS A 133 15.73 -10.82 0.31
C LYS A 133 14.23 -11.08 0.21
N SER A 134 13.57 -11.24 1.35
CA SER A 134 12.13 -11.48 1.42
C SER A 134 11.33 -10.25 1.87
N PHE A 135 10.11 -10.14 1.34
CA PHE A 135 9.20 -9.02 1.53
C PHE A 135 7.81 -9.51 1.97
N THR A 136 7.11 -8.68 2.76
CA THR A 136 5.74 -8.94 3.21
C THR A 136 4.70 -8.68 2.12
N GLN A 137 5.06 -7.97 1.05
CA GLN A 137 4.15 -7.59 -0.03
C GLN A 137 4.83 -7.74 -1.40
N LYS A 138 4.09 -8.30 -2.37
CA LYS A 138 4.55 -8.46 -3.76
C LYS A 138 5.00 -7.14 -4.40
N SER A 139 4.28 -6.05 -4.16
CA SER A 139 4.64 -4.72 -4.69
C SER A 139 6.01 -4.26 -4.23
N ASN A 140 6.40 -4.59 -3.00
CA ASN A 140 7.71 -4.23 -2.45
C ASN A 140 8.81 -5.07 -3.12
N LEU A 141 8.56 -6.35 -3.37
CA LEU A 141 9.45 -7.19 -4.18
C LEU A 141 9.60 -6.62 -5.59
N THR A 142 8.51 -6.28 -6.28
CA THR A 142 8.57 -5.68 -7.63
C THR A 142 9.39 -4.39 -7.67
N VAL A 143 9.18 -3.49 -6.71
CA VAL A 143 10.00 -2.27 -6.57
C VAL A 143 11.46 -2.61 -6.30
N HIS A 144 11.72 -3.59 -5.43
CA HIS A 144 13.07 -4.03 -5.13
C HIS A 144 13.77 -4.63 -6.35
N MET A 145 13.09 -5.38 -7.21
CA MET A 145 13.69 -5.94 -8.43
C MET A 145 14.30 -4.85 -9.32
N ARG A 146 13.81 -3.61 -9.26
CA ARG A 146 14.41 -2.46 -9.96
C ARG A 146 15.84 -2.13 -9.51
N THR A 147 16.25 -2.57 -8.32
CA THR A 147 17.64 -2.42 -7.87
C THR A 147 18.58 -3.40 -8.55
N HIS A 148 18.06 -4.52 -9.07
CA HIS A 148 18.82 -5.48 -9.85
C HIS A 148 18.82 -5.14 -11.33
N THR A 149 17.66 -4.76 -11.88
CA THR A 149 17.53 -4.43 -13.31
C THR A 149 18.01 -3.03 -13.67
N GLY A 150 18.15 -2.14 -12.68
CA GLY A 150 18.45 -0.72 -12.92
C GLY A 150 17.28 0.08 -13.50
N GLU A 151 16.08 -0.51 -13.59
CA GLU A 151 14.90 0.14 -14.16
C GLU A 151 14.54 1.43 -13.39
N LYS A 152 14.45 2.55 -14.13
CA LYS A 152 14.08 3.87 -13.61
C LYS A 152 12.94 4.45 -14.44
N PRO A 153 11.68 4.05 -14.17
CA PRO A 153 10.52 4.44 -15.01
C PRO A 153 10.19 5.92 -14.93
N TYR A 154 10.56 6.60 -13.84
CA TYR A 154 10.12 7.96 -13.57
C TYR A 154 11.22 8.94 -13.95
N SER A 155 10.93 9.87 -14.87
CA SER A 155 11.89 10.88 -15.32
C SER A 155 11.51 12.27 -14.84
N CYS A 156 12.53 13.08 -14.52
CA CYS A 156 12.37 14.50 -14.24
C CYS A 156 12.39 15.28 -15.54
N ASN A 157 11.30 15.96 -15.85
CA ASN A 157 11.18 16.74 -17.09
C ASN A 157 12.09 17.98 -17.09
N THR A 158 12.53 18.46 -15.92
CA THR A 158 13.38 19.65 -15.80
C THR A 158 14.86 19.34 -16.03
N CYS A 159 15.37 18.18 -15.60
CA CYS A 159 16.81 17.87 -15.67
C CYS A 159 17.14 16.49 -16.22
N GLY A 160 16.15 15.76 -16.75
CA GLY A 160 16.31 14.43 -17.34
C GLY A 160 16.63 13.30 -16.36
N LYS A 161 16.89 13.59 -15.08
CA LYS A 161 17.23 12.58 -14.08
C LYS A 161 16.10 11.56 -13.90
N ARG A 162 16.48 10.28 -13.87
CA ARG A 162 15.54 9.15 -13.73
C ARG A 162 15.58 8.53 -12.34
N PHE A 163 14.43 8.03 -11.88
CA PHE A 163 14.21 7.45 -10.56
C PHE A 163 13.43 6.14 -10.66
N SER A 164 13.71 5.23 -9.73
CA SER A 164 13.01 3.93 -9.61
C SER A 164 11.64 4.05 -8.93
N LEU A 165 11.38 5.17 -8.25
CA LEU A 165 10.17 5.43 -7.47
C LEU A 165 9.60 6.83 -7.75
N ALA A 166 8.28 6.91 -7.93
CA ALA A 166 7.57 8.17 -8.13
C ALA A 166 7.69 9.12 -6.93
N SER A 167 7.70 8.59 -5.70
CA SER A 167 7.87 9.39 -4.47
C SER A 167 9.24 10.06 -4.42
N VAL A 168 10.29 9.39 -4.90
CA VAL A 168 11.65 9.93 -4.96
C VAL A 168 11.73 11.03 -6.03
N LEU A 169 11.11 10.81 -7.21
CA LEU A 169 10.95 11.87 -8.19
C LEU A 169 10.21 13.09 -7.60
N LYS A 170 9.09 12.88 -6.91
CA LYS A 170 8.33 13.97 -6.27
C LYS A 170 9.18 14.74 -5.25
N SER A 171 9.98 14.07 -4.42
CA SER A 171 10.91 14.75 -3.51
C SER A 171 11.99 15.51 -4.27
N HIS A 172 12.52 14.90 -5.33
CA HIS A 172 13.51 15.54 -6.20
C HIS A 172 12.97 16.82 -6.85
N MET A 173 11.71 16.84 -7.31
CA MET A 173 11.10 18.01 -7.93
C MET A 173 11.10 19.24 -7.01
N ARG A 174 11.11 19.06 -5.68
CA ARG A 174 11.21 20.18 -4.73
C ARG A 174 12.52 20.95 -4.84
N LYS A 175 13.57 20.36 -5.40
CA LYS A 175 14.82 21.05 -5.69
C LYS A 175 14.68 22.06 -6.83
N HIS A 176 13.75 21.82 -7.75
CA HIS A 176 13.45 22.71 -8.87
C HIS A 176 12.40 23.76 -8.49
N THR A 177 11.37 23.35 -7.75
CA THR A 177 10.28 24.26 -7.35
C THR A 177 10.60 25.11 -6.13
N GLY A 178 11.62 24.74 -5.35
CA GLY A 178 11.94 25.39 -4.08
C GLY A 178 10.92 25.13 -2.96
N GLU A 179 9.95 24.23 -3.17
CA GLU A 179 8.90 23.92 -2.20
C GLU A 179 9.51 23.34 -0.91
N LYS A 180 9.17 23.96 0.24
CA LYS A 180 9.61 23.52 1.59
C LYS A 180 8.40 23.29 2.50
N PRO A 181 7.71 22.14 2.38
CA PRO A 181 6.45 21.90 3.08
C PRO A 181 6.59 21.70 4.60
N PHE A 182 7.80 21.35 5.05
CA PHE A 182 8.01 20.91 6.43
C PHE A 182 8.50 22.08 7.28
N LEU A 183 7.68 22.52 8.22
CA LEU A 183 7.97 23.61 9.14
C LEU A 183 8.50 23.05 10.48
N CYS A 184 9.54 23.68 11.02
CA CYS A 184 9.93 23.51 12.41
C CYS A 184 9.05 24.38 13.30
N ASN A 185 8.29 23.76 14.21
CA ASN A 185 7.39 24.48 15.10
C ASN A 185 8.11 25.22 16.24
N ILE A 186 9.41 25.01 16.42
CA ILE A 186 10.21 25.64 17.47
C ILE A 186 10.82 26.96 16.98
N CYS A 187 11.36 26.99 15.76
CA CYS A 187 12.06 28.17 15.22
C CYS A 187 11.52 28.67 13.87
N GLY A 188 10.46 28.06 13.32
CA GLY A 188 9.86 28.46 12.04
C GLY A 188 10.67 28.08 10.79
N ALA A 189 11.82 27.39 10.93
CA ALA A 189 12.63 26.99 9.79
C ALA A 189 11.89 26.00 8.86
N LYS A 190 11.99 26.22 7.54
CA LYS A 190 11.32 25.40 6.53
C LYS A 190 12.29 24.44 5.83
N PHE A 191 11.85 23.22 5.58
CA PHE A 191 12.65 22.15 4.96
C PHE A 191 11.90 21.50 3.78
N ALA A 192 12.65 21.07 2.77
CA ALA A 192 12.12 20.34 1.61
C ALA A 192 11.83 18.86 1.92
N GLU A 193 12.45 18.30 2.97
CA GLU A 193 12.31 16.90 3.36
C GLU A 193 12.07 16.74 4.87
N LEU A 194 11.23 15.77 5.23
CA LEU A 194 10.94 15.45 6.63
C LEU A 194 12.17 14.92 7.38
N SER A 195 13.04 14.19 6.68
CA SER A 195 14.32 13.71 7.22
C SER A 195 15.22 14.86 7.67
N ALA A 196 15.29 15.94 6.87
CA ALA A 196 16.03 17.15 7.21
C ALA A 196 15.41 17.88 8.41
N LEU A 197 14.07 18.00 8.45
CA LEU A 197 13.38 18.54 9.62
C LEU A 197 13.68 17.72 10.89
N LYS A 198 13.60 16.38 10.84
CA LYS A 198 13.90 15.51 11.99
C LYS A 198 15.33 15.67 12.51
N LYS A 199 16.30 15.77 11.60
CA LYS A 199 17.70 16.04 11.96
C LYS A 199 17.84 17.42 12.61
N HIS A 200 17.14 18.42 12.08
CA HIS A 200 17.13 19.77 12.64
C HIS A 200 16.48 19.82 14.02
N THR A 201 15.35 19.13 14.23
CA THR A 201 14.66 19.13 15.54
C THR A 201 15.51 18.55 16.67
N ALA A 202 16.45 17.64 16.35
CA ALA A 202 17.40 17.11 17.33
C ALA A 202 18.26 18.23 17.97
N VAL A 203 18.50 19.33 17.25
CA VAL A 203 19.23 20.50 17.78
C VAL A 203 18.46 21.17 18.91
N HIS A 204 17.14 21.29 18.80
CA HIS A 204 16.30 21.92 19.82
C HIS A 204 16.08 21.04 21.04
N THR A 205 15.91 19.73 20.83
CA THR A 205 15.65 18.78 21.93
C THR A 205 16.89 18.40 22.72
N GLY A 206 18.09 18.76 22.24
CA GLY A 206 19.36 18.36 22.86
C GLY A 206 19.64 16.85 22.82
N VAL A 207 18.77 16.05 22.20
CA VAL A 207 18.90 14.59 22.14
C VAL A 207 20.14 14.23 21.34
N LYS A 208 21.08 13.55 22.01
CA LYS A 208 22.34 13.07 21.45
C LYS A 208 22.39 11.54 21.51
N PRO A 209 21.70 10.84 20.60
CA PRO A 209 21.51 9.40 20.71
C PRO A 209 22.74 8.60 20.25
N TYR A 210 23.76 9.28 19.71
CA TYR A 210 24.96 8.65 19.20
C TYR A 210 26.13 8.92 20.14
N SER A 211 26.56 7.93 20.89
CA SER A 211 27.70 8.02 21.81
C SER A 211 28.94 7.34 21.23
N CYS A 212 30.10 7.96 21.42
CA CYS A 212 31.38 7.33 21.20
C CYS A 212 31.67 6.36 22.35
N GLU A 213 31.94 5.09 22.07
CA GLU A 213 32.24 4.12 23.12
C GLU A 213 33.64 4.30 23.72
N THR A 214 34.56 4.92 22.97
CA THR A 214 35.95 5.14 23.39
C THR A 214 36.10 6.29 24.40
N CYS A 215 35.34 7.37 24.22
CA CYS A 215 35.46 8.57 25.07
C CYS A 215 34.11 9.10 25.60
N TYR A 216 33.02 8.36 25.39
CA TYR A 216 31.67 8.64 25.87
C TYR A 216 31.06 9.99 25.43
N LYS A 217 31.67 10.68 24.46
CA LYS A 217 31.10 11.89 23.85
C LYS A 217 29.85 11.55 23.05
N SER A 218 28.77 12.31 23.28
CA SER A 218 27.50 12.14 22.60
C SER A 218 27.25 13.20 21.52
N PHE A 219 26.65 12.77 20.42
CA PHE A 219 26.39 13.55 19.21
C PHE A 219 24.92 13.44 18.82
N SER A 220 24.37 14.51 18.25
CA SER A 220 22.99 14.57 17.75
C SER A 220 22.82 13.90 16.38
N ARG A 221 23.93 13.59 15.69
CA ARG A 221 23.94 12.96 14.36
C ARG A 221 25.04 11.90 14.26
N SER A 222 24.77 10.83 13.51
CA SER A 222 25.70 9.71 13.32
C SER A 222 26.91 10.07 12.46
N ASP A 223 26.78 11.01 11.51
CA ASP A 223 27.89 11.49 10.70
C ASP A 223 28.90 12.29 11.53
N ASN A 224 28.41 13.09 12.49
CA ASN A 224 29.29 13.77 13.45
C ASN A 224 30.08 12.76 14.30
N LEU A 225 29.43 11.67 14.75
CA LEU A 225 30.12 10.58 15.44
C LEU A 225 31.14 9.91 14.51
N ALA A 226 30.79 9.59 13.26
CA ALA A 226 31.72 8.96 12.31
C ALA A 226 32.97 9.83 12.05
N VAL A 227 32.80 11.15 11.90
CA VAL A 227 33.93 12.09 11.80
C VAL A 227 34.76 12.09 13.08
N HIS A 228 34.11 12.08 14.24
CA HIS A 228 34.80 12.00 15.52
C HIS A 228 35.57 10.67 15.68
N MET A 229 35.04 9.53 15.24
CA MET A 229 35.73 8.24 15.34
C MET A 229 37.06 8.23 14.56
N ARG A 230 37.17 8.97 13.45
CA ARG A 230 38.44 9.14 12.72
C ARG A 230 39.54 9.80 13.56
N THR A 231 39.16 10.61 14.56
CA THR A 231 40.14 11.23 15.48
C THR A 231 40.79 10.23 16.44
N HIS A 232 40.13 9.10 16.71
CA HIS A 232 40.71 8.00 17.50
C HIS A 232 41.60 7.09 16.66
N MET A 233 41.40 7.06 15.34
CA MET A 233 42.12 6.20 14.40
C MET A 233 43.37 6.86 13.79
N GLY A 234 43.66 8.12 14.14
CA GLY A 234 44.87 8.82 13.69
C GLY A 234 44.89 9.20 12.20
N GLU A 235 43.82 8.95 11.44
CA GLU A 235 43.72 9.33 10.02
C GLU A 235 43.40 10.83 9.90
N LYS A 236 44.46 11.65 9.79
CA LYS A 236 44.34 13.01 9.25
C LYS A 236 44.23 12.93 7.73
N SER A 237 43.33 13.77 7.22
CA SER A 237 43.01 14.08 5.82
C SER A 237 44.21 14.19 4.90
#